data_AF-A0A357D8Z9-F1
#
_entry.id   AF-A0A357D8Z9-F1
#
_cell.length_a   1.000
_cell.length_b   1.000
_cell.length_c   1.000
_cell.angle_alpha   90.00
_cell.angle_beta   90.00
_cell.angle_gamma   90.00
#
_symmetry.space_group_name_H-M   'P 1'
#
loop_
_entity.id
_entity.type
_entity.pdbx_description
1 polymer ?
#
loop_
_entity_poly.entity_id
_entity_poly.type
_entity_poly.pdbx_seq_one_letter_code
_entity_poly.pdbx_strand_id
1 'polypeptide(L)'
;PASQPINLELINKGAAAKLLQSGATMRTAFCGPCFGAGDIPANGMLSIRHTTRNFPNREGSKPRDGQLATVALMDARSIAATAQRGGELTAATE
;
A
#
# COMPACT_ATOMS: atom_id res chain seq x y z
N PRO A 1 6.36 -3.80 6.43
CA PRO A 1 7.80 -4.15 6.45
C PRO A 1 8.03 -5.52 5.78
N ALA A 2 9.18 -5.75 5.13
CA ALA A 2 9.40 -6.96 4.32
C ALA A 2 9.73 -8.23 5.14
N SER A 3 10.29 -8.08 6.34
CA SER A 3 10.59 -9.18 7.26
C SER A 3 10.50 -8.71 8.72
N GLN A 4 10.44 -9.65 9.67
CA GLN A 4 10.41 -9.31 11.11
C GLN A 4 11.68 -8.57 11.57
N PRO A 5 12.90 -8.96 11.15
CA PRO A 5 14.11 -8.19 11.48
C PRO A 5 14.08 -6.75 10.95
N ILE A 6 13.60 -6.54 9.72
CA ILE A 6 13.45 -5.20 9.16
C ILE A 6 12.42 -4.39 9.96
N ASN A 7 11.32 -5.03 10.38
CA ASN A 7 10.32 -4.37 11.23
C ASN A 7 10.92 -3.92 12.57
N LEU A 8 11.67 -4.81 13.23
CA LEU A 8 12.34 -4.49 14.49
C LEU A 8 13.32 -3.32 14.33
N GLU A 9 14.09 -3.30 13.23
CA GLU A 9 15.03 -2.23 12.94
C GLU A 9 14.34 -0.88 12.69
N LEU A 10 13.18 -0.87 12.00
CA LEU A 10 12.37 0.33 11.81
C LEU A 10 11.82 0.89 13.14
N ILE A 11 11.51 0.01 14.09
CA ILE A 11 11.08 0.38 15.44
C ILE A 11 12.26 0.97 16.22
N ASN A 12 13.40 0.28 16.25
CA ASN A 12 14.61 0.74 16.96
C ASN A 12 15.10 2.10 16.46
N LYS A 13 14.99 2.36 15.16
CA LYS A 13 15.35 3.66 14.54
C LYS A 13 14.27 4.74 14.65
N GLY A 14 13.12 4.44 15.27
CA GLY A 14 12.00 5.37 15.42
C GLY A 14 11.27 5.71 14.11
N ALA A 15 11.62 5.07 12.99
CA ALA A 15 10.94 5.27 11.70
C ALA A 15 9.48 4.79 11.76
N ALA A 16 9.22 3.69 12.48
CA ALA A 16 7.87 3.19 12.69
C ALA A 16 6.98 4.21 13.42
N ALA A 17 7.51 4.86 14.47
CA ALA A 17 6.78 5.88 15.21
C ALA A 17 6.40 7.07 14.33
N LYS A 18 7.31 7.55 13.47
CA LYS A 18 7.05 8.66 12.53
C LYS A 18 5.94 8.31 11.53
N LEU A 19 5.95 7.10 10.98
CA LEU A 19 4.92 6.64 10.04
C LEU A 19 3.55 6.53 10.73
N LEU A 20 3.50 5.99 11.94
CA LEU A 20 2.25 5.91 12.71
C LEU A 20 1.69 7.30 13.03
N GLN A 21 2.55 8.25 13.40
CA GLN A 21 2.17 9.64 13.66
C GLN A 21 1.63 10.35 12.42
N SER A 22 2.08 9.98 11.22
CA SER A 22 1.55 10.52 9.96
C SER A 22 0.20 9.91 9.55
N GLY A 23 -0.37 9.02 10.37
CA GLY A 23 -1.62 8.32 10.09
C GLY A 23 -1.47 7.03 9.28
N ALA A 24 -0.24 6.57 9.01
CA ALA A 24 -0.05 5.30 8.32
C ALA A 24 -0.40 4.12 9.24
N THR A 25 -1.05 3.09 8.69
CA THR A 25 -1.27 1.83 9.40
C THR A 25 -0.10 0.89 9.17
N MET A 26 0.60 0.50 10.24
CA MET A 26 1.67 -0.49 10.15
C MET A 26 1.17 -1.89 10.46
N ARG A 27 1.45 -2.83 9.56
CA ARG A 27 1.13 -4.25 9.71
C ARG A 27 2.40 -5.06 9.99
N THR A 28 2.24 -6.24 10.59
CA THR A 28 3.32 -7.22 10.78
C THR A 28 3.98 -7.57 9.43
N ALA A 29 5.19 -8.11 9.44
CA ALA A 29 5.86 -8.48 8.20
C ALA A 29 5.23 -9.74 7.58
N PHE A 30 4.23 -9.53 6.72
CA PHE A 30 3.54 -10.55 5.95
C PHE A 30 3.10 -10.00 4.59
N CYS A 31 2.86 -10.89 3.62
CA CYS A 31 2.53 -10.50 2.25
C CYS A 31 1.11 -9.94 2.06
N GLY A 32 0.20 -10.04 3.02
CA GLY A 32 -1.26 -10.06 2.76
C GLY A 32 -1.83 -9.00 1.86
N PRO A 33 -1.63 -7.69 2.11
CA PRO A 33 -2.14 -6.63 1.24
C PRO A 33 -1.65 -6.74 -0.21
N CYS A 34 -0.48 -7.35 -0.47
CA CYS A 34 0.02 -7.59 -1.83
C CYS A 34 -0.88 -8.53 -2.64
N PHE A 35 -1.69 -9.35 -1.98
CA PHE A 35 -2.69 -10.22 -2.61
C PHE A 35 -4.11 -10.02 -2.05
N GLY A 36 -4.40 -8.84 -1.50
CA GLY A 36 -5.73 -8.48 -1.02
C GLY A 36 -6.14 -9.06 0.33
N ALA A 37 -5.28 -9.84 1.01
CA ALA A 37 -5.60 -10.33 2.34
C ALA A 37 -5.49 -9.21 3.38
N GLY A 38 -6.64 -8.85 3.94
CA GLY A 38 -6.78 -7.86 5.01
C GLY A 38 -6.79 -6.41 4.56
N ASP A 39 -6.67 -6.13 3.26
CA ASP A 39 -6.69 -4.77 2.69
C ASP A 39 -7.13 -4.77 1.21
N ILE A 40 -8.46 -4.83 1.05
CA ILE A 40 -9.14 -4.78 -0.25
C ILE A 40 -9.59 -3.34 -0.49
N PRO A 41 -9.27 -2.71 -1.64
CA PRO A 41 -9.77 -1.38 -1.93
C PRO A 41 -11.31 -1.34 -1.98
N ALA A 42 -11.87 -0.17 -1.67
CA ALA A 42 -13.31 0.05 -1.77
C ALA A 42 -13.80 -0.07 -3.23
N ASN A 43 -15.09 -0.38 -3.40
CA ASN A 43 -15.69 -0.49 -4.72
C ASN A 43 -15.61 0.84 -5.47
N GLY A 44 -15.24 0.79 -6.75
CA GLY A 44 -15.05 1.94 -7.63
C GLY A 44 -13.77 2.74 -7.39
N MET A 45 -12.87 2.30 -6.50
CA MET A 45 -11.68 3.06 -6.12
C MET A 45 -10.40 2.55 -6.79
N LEU A 46 -9.46 3.48 -6.93
CA LEU A 46 -8.07 3.22 -7.33
C LEU A 46 -7.18 3.13 -6.08
N SER A 47 -6.29 2.14 -6.05
CA SER A 47 -5.26 1.99 -5.03
C SER A 47 -3.87 1.94 -5.67
N ILE A 48 -2.97 2.83 -5.27
CA ILE A 48 -1.56 2.77 -5.68
C ILE A 48 -0.79 1.88 -4.70
N ARG A 49 0.02 0.93 -5.21
CA ARG A 49 0.72 -0.03 -4.36
C ARG A 49 2.14 -0.30 -4.83
N HIS A 50 3.06 -0.40 -3.87
CA HIS A 50 4.43 -0.87 -4.11
C HIS A 50 4.46 -2.41 -4.08
N THR A 51 3.83 -3.01 -5.07
CA THR A 51 3.73 -4.47 -5.25
C THR A 51 4.21 -4.84 -6.65
N THR A 52 4.35 -6.13 -6.92
CA THR A 52 4.90 -6.61 -8.20
C THR A 52 3.85 -6.94 -9.26
N ARG A 53 2.57 -7.02 -8.90
CA ARG A 53 1.49 -7.59 -9.73
C ARG A 53 0.15 -6.94 -9.43
N ASN A 54 -0.66 -6.71 -10.47
CA ASN A 54 -2.00 -6.09 -10.41
C ASN A 54 -3.03 -6.74 -11.37
N PHE A 55 -2.93 -8.05 -11.61
CA PHE A 55 -3.93 -8.77 -12.41
C PHE A 55 -5.30 -8.79 -11.69
N PRO A 56 -6.44 -8.97 -12.41
CA PRO A 56 -7.77 -8.93 -11.80
C PRO A 56 -7.92 -9.85 -10.58
N ASN A 57 -8.57 -9.37 -9.52
CA ASN A 57 -8.77 -10.03 -8.23
C ASN A 57 -7.51 -10.14 -7.35
N ARG A 58 -6.34 -9.67 -7.82
CA ARG A 58 -5.10 -9.77 -7.04
C ARG A 58 -5.21 -8.96 -5.75
N GLU A 59 -5.83 -7.80 -5.80
CA GLU A 59 -6.11 -6.92 -4.66
C GLU A 59 -7.27 -7.40 -3.78
N GLY A 60 -7.89 -8.53 -4.12
CA GLY A 60 -8.95 -9.18 -3.36
C GLY A 60 -10.37 -8.71 -3.72
N SER A 61 -10.54 -7.84 -4.70
CA SER A 61 -11.88 -7.49 -5.16
C SER A 61 -12.57 -8.68 -5.84
N LYS A 62 -13.90 -8.66 -5.84
CA LYS A 62 -14.74 -9.67 -6.48
C LYS A 62 -15.60 -9.03 -7.58
N PRO A 63 -15.06 -8.84 -8.80
CA PRO A 63 -15.77 -8.27 -9.93
C PRO A 63 -17.07 -9.00 -10.27
N ARG A 64 -17.10 -10.33 -10.08
CA ARG A 64 -18.31 -11.15 -10.30
C ARG A 64 -19.45 -10.79 -9.34
N ASP A 65 -19.11 -10.30 -8.15
CA ASP A 65 -20.06 -9.89 -7.12
C ASP A 65 -20.31 -8.36 -7.17
N GLY A 66 -19.89 -7.69 -8.25
CA GLY A 66 -20.06 -6.25 -8.45
C GLY A 66 -19.07 -5.36 -7.70
N GLN A 67 -18.04 -5.94 -7.06
CA GLN A 67 -16.95 -5.17 -6.44
C GLN A 67 -15.81 -5.00 -7.44
N LEU A 68 -15.71 -3.80 -8.02
CA LEU A 68 -14.63 -3.41 -8.92
C LEU A 68 -13.63 -2.53 -8.18
N ALA A 69 -12.38 -2.95 -8.11
CA ALA A 69 -11.28 -2.12 -7.64
C ALA A 69 -10.10 -2.23 -8.60
N THR A 70 -9.31 -1.16 -8.72
CA THR A 70 -8.11 -1.17 -9.58
C THR A 70 -6.87 -0.87 -8.75
N VAL A 71 -5.76 -1.54 -9.09
CA VAL A 71 -4.45 -1.27 -8.49
C VAL A 71 -3.46 -0.81 -9.56
N ALA A 72 -2.82 0.33 -9.29
CA ALA A 72 -1.66 0.81 -10.06
C ALA A 72 -0.36 0.47 -9.33
N LEU A 73 0.59 -0.13 -10.05
CA LEU A 73 1.92 -0.42 -9.52
C LEU A 73 2.77 0.85 -9.54
N MET A 74 3.33 1.21 -8.40
CA MET A 74 4.04 2.47 -8.24
C MET A 74 5.23 2.29 -7.28
N ASP A 75 6.32 3.02 -7.51
CA ASP A 75 7.45 3.01 -6.58
C ASP A 75 7.09 3.71 -5.27
N ALA A 76 7.84 3.42 -4.21
CA ALA A 76 7.54 3.94 -2.87
C ALA A 76 7.63 5.47 -2.77
N ARG A 77 8.50 6.13 -3.55
CA ARG A 77 8.65 7.59 -3.51
C ARG A 77 7.45 8.27 -4.16
N SER A 78 7.02 7.78 -5.32
CA SER A 78 5.86 8.33 -6.01
C SER A 78 4.55 8.10 -5.23
N ILE A 79 4.45 6.99 -4.48
CA ILE A 79 3.35 6.79 -3.51
C ILE A 79 3.38 7.85 -2.41
N ALA A 80 4.55 8.12 -1.82
CA ALA A 80 4.70 9.15 -0.80
C ALA A 80 4.37 10.54 -1.33
N ALA A 81 4.83 10.88 -2.55
CA ALA A 81 4.51 12.15 -3.21
C ALA A 81 3.00 12.30 -3.47
N THR A 82 2.35 11.24 -3.96
CA THR A 82 0.90 11.23 -4.17
C THR A 82 0.13 11.40 -2.86
N ALA A 83 0.55 10.73 -1.78
CA ALA A 83 -0.04 10.90 -0.46
C ALA A 83 0.12 12.33 0.08
N GLN A 84 1.30 12.94 -0.12
CA GLN A 84 1.57 14.32 0.28
C GLN A 84 0.72 15.34 -0.51
N ARG A 85 0.40 15.06 -1.78
CA ARG A 85 -0.49 15.90 -2.62
C ARG A 85 -1.97 15.55 -2.49
N GLY A 86 -2.39 14.95 -1.37
CA GLY A 86 -3.80 14.70 -1.07
C GLY A 86 -4.47 13.66 -1.99
N GLY A 87 -3.69 12.76 -2.60
CA GLY A 87 -4.18 11.71 -3.49
C GLY A 87 -4.10 12.05 -4.98
N GLU A 88 -3.59 13.23 -5.36
CA GLU A 88 -3.32 13.54 -6.76
C GLU A 88 -2.11 12.72 -7.26
N LEU A 89 -2.32 11.87 -8.27
CA LEU A 89 -1.28 10.97 -8.81
C LEU A 89 -0.05 11.77 -9.23
N THR A 90 1.05 11.57 -8.52
CA THR A 90 2.26 12.39 -8.64
C THR A 90 3.49 11.49 -8.72
N ALA A 91 4.27 11.64 -9.80
CA ALA A 91 5.56 10.97 -9.95
C ALA A 91 6.61 11.65 -9.06
N ALA A 92 7.44 10.86 -8.36
CA ALA A 92 8.62 11.35 -7.68
C ALA A 92 9.78 11.43 -8.70
N THR A 93 9.85 12.54 -9.42
CA THR A 93 10.86 12.77 -10.46
C THR A 93 12.22 13.21 -9.89
N GLU A 94 12.28 13.59 -8.61
CA GLU A 94 13.48 14.05 -7.89
C GLU A 94 13.67 13.26 -6.57
#